data_AF-A0A849F978-F1
#
_entry.id   AF-A0A849F978-F1
#
_cell.length_a   1.000
_cell.length_b   1.000
_cell.length_c   1.000
_cell.angle_alpha   90.00
_cell.angle_beta   90.00
_cell.angle_gamma   90.00
#
_symmetry.space_group_name_H-M   'P 1'
#
loop_
_entity.id
_entity.type
_entity.pdbx_description
1 polymer ?
#
loop_
_entity_poly.entity_id
_entity_poly.type
_entity_poly.pdbx_seq_one_letter_code
_entity_poly.pdbx_strand_id
1 'polypeptide(L)' 'YGNKEKFNKIEAGIISFKNLNAGLLGFATLKNKKKERAITEETLIAFTTQLKGLVLEICNPDIPFIEKVT' A
#
# COMPACT_ATOMS: atom_id res chain seq x y z
N TYR A 1 -20.29 0.15 20.01
CA TYR A 1 -18.94 0.30 19.42
C TYR A 1 -18.46 -1.07 18.96
N GLY A 2 -18.35 -1.47 17.70
CA GLY A 2 -18.70 -0.92 16.39
C GLY A 2 -18.65 -2.13 15.46
N ASN A 3 -19.57 -2.23 14.51
CA ASN A 3 -19.64 -3.33 13.56
C ASN A 3 -18.31 -3.38 12.79
N LYS A 4 -17.53 -4.47 12.93
CA LYS A 4 -16.41 -4.75 12.01
C LYS A 4 -17.05 -5.12 10.67
N GLU A 5 -17.20 -4.13 9.79
CA GLU A 5 -17.53 -4.36 8.39
C GLU A 5 -16.53 -5.38 7.85
N LYS A 6 -17.01 -6.60 7.58
CA LYS A 6 -16.20 -7.66 6.98
C LYS A 6 -16.01 -7.31 5.52
N PHE A 7 -14.83 -6.80 5.17
CA PHE A 7 -14.44 -6.63 3.78
C PHE A 7 -14.31 -8.02 3.14
N ASN A 8 -15.32 -8.41 2.36
CA ASN A 8 -15.36 -9.76 1.79
C ASN A 8 -14.30 -9.97 0.68
N LYS A 9 -13.89 -8.89 -0.01
CA LYS A 9 -12.80 -8.87 -0.99
C LYS A 9 -12.18 -7.47 -1.05
N ILE A 10 -10.86 -7.39 -0.90
CA ILE A 10 -10.08 -6.14 -1.03
C ILE A 10 -9.13 -6.31 -2.20
N GLU A 11 -9.10 -5.31 -3.08
CA GLU A 11 -8.14 -5.19 -4.16
C GLU A 11 -7.18 -4.03 -3.86
N ALA A 12 -5.90 -4.22 -4.14
CA ALA A 12 -4.90 -3.18 -4.05
C ALA A 12 -4.12 -3.11 -5.36
N GLY A 13 -3.52 -1.96 -5.65
CA GLY A 13 -2.73 -1.77 -6.86
C GLY A 13 -2.24 -0.34 -7.00
N ILE A 14 -1.49 -0.09 -8.06
CA ILE A 14 -0.96 1.22 -8.40
C ILE A 14 -1.86 1.83 -9.47
N ILE A 15 -2.31 3.07 -9.24
CA ILE A 15 -2.98 3.86 -10.27
C ILE A 15 -1.99 4.90 -10.81
N SER A 16 -1.88 4.99 -12.14
CA SER A 16 -1.05 5.98 -12.80
C SER A 16 -1.90 7.16 -13.22
N PHE A 17 -1.60 8.35 -12.69
CA PHE A 17 -2.25 9.58 -13.15
C PHE A 17 -1.86 9.94 -14.59
N LYS A 18 -0.66 9.54 -15.04
CA LYS A 18 -0.22 9.75 -16.43
C LYS A 18 -1.00 8.86 -17.42
N ASN A 19 -1.36 7.65 -17.01
CA ASN A 19 -2.03 6.65 -17.85
C ASN A 19 -3.33 6.15 -17.20
N LEU A 20 -4.26 7.06 -16.88
CA LEU A 20 -5.48 6.72 -16.15
C LEU A 20 -6.33 5.65 -16.86
N ASN A 21 -6.35 5.67 -18.19
CA ASN A 21 -7.06 4.69 -19.02
C ASN A 21 -6.54 3.24 -18.86
N ALA A 22 -5.32 3.05 -18.37
CA ALA A 22 -4.77 1.71 -18.12
C ALA A 22 -5.38 1.04 -16.87
N GLY A 23 -6.15 1.79 -16.08
CA GLY A 23 -6.79 1.28 -14.87
C GLY A 23 -5.80 1.00 -13.74
N LEU A 24 -6.24 0.16 -12.80
CA LEU A 24 -5.47 -0.22 -11.62
C LEU A 24 -4.47 -1.34 -11.97
N LEU A 25 -3.17 -1.08 -11.77
CA LEU A 25 -2.16 -2.13 -11.82
C LEU A 25 -2.20 -2.94 -10.53
N GLY A 26 -2.91 -4.07 -10.57
CA GLY A 26 -3.17 -4.91 -9.40
C GLY A 26 -1.90 -5.41 -8.70
N PHE A 27 -1.87 -5.25 -7.38
CA PHE A 27 -0.88 -5.83 -6.49
C PHE A 27 -1.01 -7.35 -6.49
N ALA A 28 0.14 -8.04 -6.51
CA ALA A 28 0.19 -9.47 -6.29
C ALA A 28 1.51 -9.85 -5.63
N THR A 29 1.45 -10.75 -4.65
CA THR A 29 2.65 -11.39 -4.13
C THR A 29 2.95 -12.65 -4.95
N LEU A 30 4.24 -12.93 -5.17
CA LEU A 30 4.65 -14.16 -5.84
C LEU A 30 4.89 -15.24 -4.77
N LYS A 31 3.96 -16.19 -4.65
CA LYS A 31 4.07 -17.33 -3.73
C LYS A 31 4.06 -18.61 -4.56
N ASN A 32 5.12 -19.42 -4.46
CA ASN A 32 5.26 -20.68 -5.20
C ASN A 32 5.00 -20.56 -6.72
N LYS A 33 5.58 -19.53 -7.36
CA LYS A 33 5.39 -19.20 -8.80
C LYS A 33 3.96 -18.82 -9.20
N LYS A 34 3.02 -18.69 -8.25
CA LYS A 34 1.66 -18.19 -8.48
C LYS A 34 1.53 -16.76 -7.95
N LYS A 35 0.77 -15.94 -8.69
CA LYS A 35 0.42 -14.57 -8.27
C LYS A 35 -0.78 -14.65 -7.32
N GLU A 36 -0.56 -14.36 -6.05
CA GLU A 36 -1.60 -14.22 -5.03
C GLU A 36 -2.04 -12.75 -4.99
N ARG A 37 -3.32 -12.48 -5.28
CA ARG A 37 -3.88 -11.12 -5.29
C ARG A 37 -4.67 -10.78 -4.03
N ALA A 38 -4.89 -11.77 -3.15
CA ALA A 38 -5.65 -11.57 -1.93
C ALA A 38 -4.88 -10.65 -0.97
N ILE A 39 -5.55 -9.59 -0.53
CA ILE A 39 -5.04 -8.71 0.52
C ILE A 39 -5.52 -9.27 1.86
N THR A 40 -4.59 -9.74 2.68
CA THR A 40 -4.88 -10.27 4.01
C THR A 40 -4.84 -9.17 5.07
N GLU A 41 -5.41 -9.43 6.25
CA GLU A 41 -5.35 -8.49 7.38
C GLU A 41 -3.90 -8.19 7.79
N GLU A 42 -3.02 -9.19 7.75
CA GLU A 42 -1.58 -9.01 8.03
C GLU A 42 -0.93 -8.08 7.01
N THR A 43 -1.31 -8.19 5.73
CA THR A 43 -0.80 -7.32 4.67
C THR A 43 -1.23 -5.88 4.89
N LEU A 44 -2.49 -5.66 5.32
CA LEU A 44 -2.99 -4.32 5.65
C LEU A 44 -2.28 -3.74 6.87
N ILE A 45 -2.12 -4.50 7.94
CA ILE A 45 -1.43 -4.05 9.16
C ILE A 45 0.02 -3.65 8.85
N ALA A 46 0.73 -4.49 8.09
CA ALA A 46 2.10 -4.20 7.67
C ALA A 46 2.17 -2.92 6.82
N PHE A 47 1.29 -2.77 5.84
CA PHE A 47 1.21 -1.58 4.99
C PHE A 47 0.91 -0.31 5.80
N THR A 48 -0.12 -0.33 6.67
CA THR A 48 -0.49 0.81 7.51
C THR A 48 0.65 1.23 8.45
N THR A 49 1.40 0.27 8.98
CA THR A 49 2.56 0.55 9.84
C THR A 49 3.64 1.32 9.09
N GLN A 50 4.00 0.85 7.89
CA GLN A 50 5.00 1.52 7.05
C GLN A 50 4.51 2.90 6.57
N LEU A 51 3.26 3.00 6.14
CA LEU A 51 2.66 4.25 5.69
C LEU A 51 2.67 5.31 6.80
N LYS A 52 2.30 4.92 8.02
CA LYS A 52 2.33 5.82 9.18
C LYS A 52 3.75 6.31 9.48
N GLY A 53 4.75 5.43 9.40
CA GLY A 53 6.16 5.80 9.56
C GLY A 53 6.58 6.86 8.55
N LEU A 54 6.31 6.64 7.26
CA LEU A 54 6.64 7.57 6.19
C LEU A 54 5.94 8.92 6.35
N VAL A 55 4.65 8.94 6.71
CA VAL A 55 3.92 10.21 6.92
C VAL A 55 4.52 11.01 8.08
N LEU A 56 4.86 10.33 9.18
CA LEU A 56 5.49 11.00 10.33
C LEU A 56 6.87 11.55 9.99
N GLU A 57 7.64 10.84 9.16
CA GLU A 57 8.94 11.29 8.68
C GLU A 57 8.80 12.54 7.78
N ILE A 58 7.89 12.50 6.80
CA ILE A 58 7.62 13.63 5.89
C ILE A 58 7.14 14.86 6.66
N CYS A 59 6.35 14.67 7.71
CA CYS A 59 5.83 15.75 8.53
C CYS A 59 6.78 16.23 9.63
N ASN A 60 7.96 15.61 9.78
CA ASN A 60 8.95 16.04 10.77
C ASN A 60 9.88 17.12 10.14
N PRO A 61 9.81 18.39 10.58
CA PRO A 61 10.65 19.45 10.03
C PRO A 61 12.14 19.25 10.32
N ASP A 62 12.50 18.44 11.32
CA ASP A 62 13.90 18.13 11.66
C ASP A 62 14.54 17.13 10.68
N ILE A 63 13.73 16.43 9.87
CA ILE A 63 14.19 15.46 8.88
C ILE A 63 14.04 16.08 7.49
N PRO A 64 15.13 16.48 6.83
CA PRO A 64 15.07 17.03 5.48
C PRO A 64 14.52 15.99 4.51
N PHE A 65 13.46 16.34 3.78
CA PHE A 65 12.93 15.50 2.70
C PHE A 65 13.83 15.61 1.46
N ILE A 66 14.95 14.91 1.49
CA ILE A 66 15.95 14.88 0.43
C ILE A 66 15.87 13.59 -0.39
N GLU A 67 16.07 13.71 -1.69
CA GLU A 67 16.21 12.55 -2.56
C GLU A 67 17.41 11.72 -2.12
N LYS A 68 17.24 10.40 -2.06
CA LYS A 68 18.33 9.50 -1.72
C LYS A 68 19.36 9.51 -2.86
N VAL A 69 20.50 10.15 -2.62
CA VAL A 69 21.62 10.14 -3.56
C VAL A 69 22.03 8.69 -3.78
N THR A 70 21.96 8.25 -5.04
CA THR A 70 22.25 6.87 -5.46
C THR A 70 23.74 6.67 -5.67
#